data_AF-X1PTB2-F1
#
_entry.id   AF-X1PTB2-F1
#
_cell.length_a   1.000
_cell.length_b   1.000
_cell.length_c   1.000
_cell.angle_alpha   90.00
_cell.angle_beta   90.00
_cell.angle_gamma   90.00
#
_symmetry.space_group_name_H-M   'P 1'
#
loop_
_entity.id
_entity.type
_entity.pdbx_description
1 polymer ?
#
loop_
_entity_poly.entity_id
_entity_poly.type
_entity_poly.pdbx_seq_one_letter_code
_entity_poly.pdbx_strand_id
1 'polypeptide(L)'
;MKAMSGIFTVDYLNKMLRQTTPYEIEKGKANKVYQKYIEDICQSVENDPIYRTLDSMVSILRDARRDFENIPINKTDKPLVGIVGEIFVRNHPYSNNEIIKRVEAQGGEVEIPSFGEWPYHTTATRKIDIITKQTDIYYKIIKSFSINGNKRGNSIGCRELAELTGDFVRGIGFYSLNRIILLNVKTSF
;
A
#
# COMPACT_ATOMS: atom_id res chain seq x y z
N MET A 1 7.97 -8.81 -13.97
CA MET A 1 7.87 -7.33 -13.92
C MET A 1 6.46 -6.84 -14.24
N LYS A 2 5.84 -7.24 -15.36
CA LYS A 2 4.49 -6.78 -15.75
C LYS A 2 3.44 -6.77 -14.63
N ALA A 3 3.27 -7.90 -13.95
CA ALA A 3 2.29 -8.04 -12.87
C ALA A 3 2.54 -7.03 -11.73
N MET A 4 3.80 -6.82 -11.35
CA MET A 4 4.16 -5.87 -10.28
C MET A 4 3.85 -4.43 -10.67
N SER A 5 4.15 -4.05 -11.92
CA SER A 5 3.79 -2.72 -12.44
C SER A 5 2.28 -2.52 -12.45
N GLY A 6 1.51 -3.51 -12.93
CA GLY A 6 0.04 -3.46 -12.90
C GLY A 6 -0.53 -3.33 -11.48
N ILE A 7 -0.02 -4.12 -10.52
CA ILE A 7 -0.44 -4.05 -9.11
C ILE A 7 -0.25 -2.63 -8.55
N PHE A 8 0.92 -2.03 -8.72
CA PHE A 8 1.16 -0.68 -8.21
C PHE A 8 0.27 0.36 -8.88
N THR A 9 0.06 0.26 -10.19
CA THR A 9 -0.85 1.14 -10.93
C THR A 9 -2.27 1.07 -10.38
N VAL A 10 -2.78 -0.14 -10.15
CA VAL A 10 -4.11 -0.37 -9.56
C VAL A 10 -4.18 0.17 -8.12
N ASP A 11 -3.12 0.05 -7.33
CA ASP A 11 -3.06 0.63 -5.98
C ASP A 11 -3.22 2.17 -6.01
N TYR A 12 -2.51 2.86 -6.91
CA TYR A 12 -2.66 4.31 -7.09
C TYR A 12 -4.06 4.68 -7.58
N LEU A 13 -4.60 3.93 -8.54
CA LEU A 13 -5.94 4.16 -9.08
C LEU A 13 -7.02 4.00 -8.01
N ASN A 14 -6.92 2.96 -7.17
CA ASN A 14 -7.79 2.76 -6.02
C ASN A 14 -7.69 3.90 -5.00
N LYS A 15 -6.48 4.45 -4.78
CA LYS A 15 -6.30 5.61 -3.90
C LYS A 15 -7.01 6.85 -4.47
N MET A 16 -6.85 7.13 -5.76
CA MET A 16 -7.55 8.25 -6.44
C MET A 16 -9.07 8.09 -6.36
N LEU A 17 -9.58 6.88 -6.51
CA LEU A 17 -11.01 6.58 -6.36
C LEU A 17 -11.50 6.93 -4.95
N ARG A 18 -10.86 6.37 -3.90
CA ARG A 18 -11.27 6.62 -2.49
C ARG A 18 -11.14 8.08 -2.07
N GLN A 19 -10.22 8.84 -2.67
CA GLN A 19 -10.08 10.27 -2.40
C GLN A 19 -11.10 11.15 -3.15
N THR A 20 -11.77 10.61 -4.18
CA THR A 20 -12.71 11.37 -5.02
C THR A 20 -14.16 11.02 -4.70
N THR A 21 -14.49 9.74 -4.58
CA THR A 21 -15.86 9.23 -4.35
C THR A 21 -16.58 9.86 -3.14
N PRO A 22 -15.92 10.10 -1.99
CA PRO A 22 -16.59 10.76 -0.87
C PRO A 22 -17.05 12.18 -1.21
N TYR A 23 -16.32 12.89 -2.08
CA TYR A 23 -16.54 14.30 -2.37
C TYR A 23 -17.23 14.56 -3.71
N GLU A 24 -17.44 13.54 -4.55
CA GLU A 24 -18.06 13.72 -5.87
C GLU A 24 -19.49 14.29 -5.76
N ILE A 25 -19.78 15.29 -6.57
CA ILE A 25 -21.11 15.92 -6.65
C ILE A 25 -22.09 15.00 -7.38
N GLU A 26 -21.65 14.44 -8.51
CA GLU A 26 -22.41 13.46 -9.30
C GLU A 26 -21.94 12.05 -8.94
N LYS A 27 -22.80 11.28 -8.25
CA LYS A 27 -22.43 9.95 -7.77
C LYS A 27 -22.14 8.96 -8.91
N GLY A 28 -21.04 8.24 -8.80
CA GLY A 28 -20.61 7.22 -9.75
C GLY A 28 -19.74 7.73 -10.89
N LYS A 29 -19.45 9.04 -10.97
CA LYS A 29 -18.56 9.58 -12.00
C LYS A 29 -17.12 9.11 -11.80
N ALA A 30 -16.65 9.08 -10.56
CA ALA A 30 -15.34 8.54 -10.22
C ALA A 30 -15.22 7.04 -10.56
N ASN A 31 -16.29 6.27 -10.33
CA ASN A 31 -16.32 4.84 -10.69
C ASN A 31 -16.23 4.63 -12.21
N LYS A 32 -16.88 5.45 -13.04
CA LYS A 32 -16.78 5.35 -14.51
C LYS A 32 -15.34 5.57 -14.99
N VAL A 33 -14.67 6.60 -14.45
CA VAL A 33 -13.26 6.89 -14.75
C VAL A 33 -12.37 5.74 -14.29
N TYR A 34 -12.59 5.22 -13.09
CA TYR A 34 -11.87 4.06 -12.57
C TYR A 34 -11.98 2.84 -13.49
N GLN A 35 -13.20 2.46 -13.91
CA GLN A 35 -13.40 1.27 -14.75
C GLN A 35 -12.69 1.38 -16.10
N LYS A 36 -12.77 2.55 -16.75
CA LYS A 36 -12.04 2.84 -17.99
C LYS A 36 -10.55 2.54 -17.83
N TYR A 37 -9.92 3.08 -16.78
CA TYR A 37 -8.48 2.91 -16.59
C TYR A 37 -8.09 1.52 -16.11
N ILE A 38 -8.97 0.78 -15.42
CA ILE A 38 -8.74 -0.64 -15.14
C ILE A 38 -8.67 -1.44 -16.44
N GLU A 39 -9.56 -1.19 -17.38
CA GLU A 39 -9.53 -1.85 -18.70
C GLU A 39 -8.23 -1.54 -19.45
N ASP A 40 -7.81 -0.27 -19.47
CA ASP A 40 -6.54 0.15 -20.09
C ASP A 40 -5.33 -0.54 -19.46
N ILE A 41 -5.30 -0.67 -18.13
CA ILE A 41 -4.24 -1.36 -17.39
C ILE A 41 -4.22 -2.84 -17.77
N CYS A 42 -5.37 -3.51 -17.77
CA CYS A 42 -5.48 -4.93 -18.12
C CYS A 42 -4.98 -5.16 -19.55
N GLN A 43 -5.43 -4.36 -20.51
CA GLN A 43 -5.00 -4.45 -21.90
C GLN A 43 -3.49 -4.25 -22.07
N SER A 44 -2.91 -3.26 -21.38
CA SER A 44 -1.46 -3.02 -21.43
C SER A 44 -0.67 -4.17 -20.80
N VAL A 45 -1.11 -4.72 -19.66
CA VAL A 45 -0.43 -5.86 -19.01
C VAL A 45 -0.44 -7.09 -19.92
N GLU A 46 -1.57 -7.38 -20.56
CA GLU A 46 -1.75 -8.52 -21.46
C GLU A 46 -0.92 -8.39 -22.74
N ASN A 47 -1.03 -7.24 -23.43
CA ASN A 47 -0.57 -7.10 -24.80
C ASN A 47 0.81 -6.43 -24.96
N ASP A 48 1.21 -5.53 -24.06
CA ASP A 48 2.47 -4.80 -24.26
C ASP A 48 3.69 -5.68 -24.03
N PRO A 49 4.81 -5.46 -24.73
CA PRO A 49 6.06 -6.12 -24.39
C PRO A 49 6.60 -5.63 -23.04
N ILE A 50 7.33 -6.48 -22.32
CA ILE A 50 7.74 -6.24 -20.92
C ILE A 50 8.52 -4.93 -20.70
N TYR A 51 9.31 -4.50 -21.68
CA TYR A 51 10.11 -3.27 -21.60
C TYR A 51 9.26 -2.00 -21.74
N ARG A 52 8.07 -2.08 -22.34
CA ARG A 52 7.15 -0.96 -22.54
C ARG A 52 6.12 -0.84 -21.41
N THR A 53 5.80 -1.94 -20.74
CA THR A 53 4.73 -1.98 -19.72
C THR A 53 4.87 -0.88 -18.67
N LEU A 54 6.08 -0.58 -18.19
CA LEU A 54 6.28 0.49 -17.20
C LEU A 54 5.90 1.87 -17.73
N ASP A 55 6.33 2.20 -18.95
CA ASP A 55 6.01 3.49 -19.60
C ASP A 55 4.51 3.62 -19.85
N SER A 56 3.87 2.53 -20.30
CA SER A 56 2.41 2.48 -20.46
C SER A 56 1.69 2.75 -19.13
N MET A 57 2.10 2.10 -18.04
CA MET A 57 1.52 2.32 -16.71
C MET A 57 1.68 3.78 -16.24
N VAL A 58 2.85 4.39 -16.47
CA VAL A 58 3.10 5.79 -16.11
C VAL A 58 2.23 6.74 -16.94
N SER A 59 2.03 6.47 -18.22
CA SER A 59 1.12 7.23 -19.08
C SER A 59 -0.31 7.12 -18.58
N ILE A 60 -0.78 5.90 -18.33
CA ILE A 60 -2.13 5.64 -17.82
C ILE A 60 -2.38 6.39 -16.51
N LEU A 61 -1.44 6.36 -15.56
CA LEU A 61 -1.60 7.10 -14.29
C LEU A 61 -1.65 8.61 -14.48
N ARG A 62 -0.89 9.14 -15.44
CA ARG A 62 -0.89 10.58 -15.75
C ARG A 62 -2.25 11.01 -16.29
N ASP A 63 -2.80 10.22 -17.21
CA ASP A 63 -4.10 10.49 -17.82
C ASP A 63 -5.23 10.28 -16.80
N ALA A 64 -5.17 9.20 -16.00
CA ALA A 64 -6.11 8.96 -14.92
C ALA A 64 -6.12 10.11 -13.92
N ARG A 65 -4.95 10.57 -13.47
CA ARG A 65 -4.84 11.71 -12.56
C ARG A 65 -5.58 12.93 -13.11
N ARG A 66 -5.34 13.28 -14.38
CA ARG A 66 -5.97 14.42 -15.03
C ARG A 66 -7.50 14.26 -15.09
N ASP A 67 -7.99 13.06 -15.42
CA ASP A 67 -9.42 12.78 -15.48
C ASP A 67 -10.07 12.85 -14.09
N PHE A 68 -9.41 12.36 -13.04
CA PHE A 68 -9.88 12.46 -11.65
C PHE A 68 -9.89 13.92 -11.16
N GLU A 69 -8.88 14.72 -11.49
CA GLU A 69 -8.81 16.15 -11.13
C GLU A 69 -9.95 16.97 -11.79
N ASN A 70 -10.44 16.54 -12.95
CA ASN A 70 -11.57 17.18 -13.65
C ASN A 70 -12.95 16.79 -13.10
N ILE A 71 -13.03 15.87 -12.14
CA ILE A 71 -14.32 15.48 -11.54
C ILE A 71 -14.79 16.60 -10.60
N PRO A 72 -16.01 17.14 -10.78
CA PRO A 72 -16.57 18.11 -9.84
C PRO A 72 -16.74 17.49 -8.45
N ILE A 73 -16.02 18.04 -7.47
CA ILE A 73 -16.06 17.62 -6.07
C ILE A 73 -16.46 18.77 -5.15
N ASN A 74 -17.18 18.45 -4.09
CA ASN A 74 -17.47 19.35 -2.98
C ASN A 74 -16.64 18.92 -1.76
N LYS A 75 -15.50 19.60 -1.53
CA LYS A 75 -14.62 19.33 -0.41
C LYS A 75 -15.24 19.83 0.88
N THR A 76 -15.53 18.91 1.79
CA THR A 76 -16.03 19.16 3.14
C THR A 76 -15.14 18.40 4.12
N ASP A 77 -15.03 18.83 5.37
CA ASP A 77 -14.26 18.08 6.34
C ASP A 77 -15.00 16.79 6.70
N LYS A 78 -14.37 15.64 6.42
CA LYS A 78 -14.91 14.31 6.70
C LYS A 78 -13.98 13.54 7.63
N PRO A 79 -14.52 12.76 8.59
CA PRO A 79 -13.70 11.92 9.43
C PRO A 79 -12.99 10.85 8.59
N LEU A 80 -11.68 10.72 8.77
CA LEU A 80 -10.86 9.72 8.09
C LEU A 80 -10.84 8.42 8.91
N VAL A 81 -11.32 7.33 8.31
CA VAL A 81 -11.40 6.00 8.90
C VAL A 81 -10.35 5.09 8.27
N GLY A 82 -9.41 4.61 9.07
CA GLY A 82 -8.44 3.61 8.64
C GLY A 82 -9.01 2.20 8.76
N ILE A 83 -8.95 1.41 7.69
CA ILE A 83 -9.38 0.00 7.72
C ILE A 83 -8.16 -0.90 7.81
N VAL A 84 -8.09 -1.68 8.88
CA VAL A 84 -7.01 -2.64 9.17
C VAL A 84 -7.60 -4.03 9.27
N GLY A 85 -6.85 -5.04 8.81
CA GLY A 85 -7.29 -6.42 8.83
C GLY A 85 -6.47 -7.28 7.88
N GLU A 86 -6.93 -8.52 7.71
CA GLU A 86 -6.38 -9.49 6.77
C GLU A 86 -6.46 -8.96 5.32
N ILE A 87 -5.43 -9.21 4.52
CA ILE A 87 -5.20 -8.53 3.23
C ILE A 87 -6.31 -8.84 2.21
N PHE A 88 -6.79 -10.08 2.17
CA PHE A 88 -7.85 -10.47 1.25
C PHE A 88 -9.19 -9.87 1.67
N VAL A 89 -9.56 -10.00 2.95
CA VAL A 89 -10.81 -9.43 3.47
C VAL A 89 -10.83 -7.92 3.23
N ARG A 90 -9.74 -7.21 3.55
CA ARG A 90 -9.64 -5.75 3.42
C ARG A 90 -9.86 -5.26 1.99
N ASN A 91 -9.26 -5.92 1.01
CA ASN A 91 -9.23 -5.44 -0.38
C ASN A 91 -10.39 -5.94 -1.25
N HIS A 92 -11.13 -6.96 -0.80
CA HIS A 92 -12.22 -7.54 -1.59
C HIS A 92 -13.60 -7.00 -1.13
N PRO A 93 -14.32 -6.22 -1.96
CA PRO A 93 -15.58 -5.56 -1.55
C PRO A 93 -16.66 -6.51 -1.02
N TYR A 94 -16.76 -7.71 -1.60
CA TYR A 94 -17.72 -8.71 -1.11
C TYR A 94 -17.32 -9.25 0.27
N SER A 95 -16.03 -9.51 0.47
CA SER A 95 -15.53 -10.14 1.70
C SER A 95 -15.51 -9.18 2.88
N ASN A 96 -15.35 -7.88 2.64
CA ASN A 96 -15.48 -6.85 3.68
C ASN A 96 -16.91 -6.34 3.87
N ASN A 97 -17.92 -6.97 3.26
CA ASN A 97 -19.32 -6.52 3.34
C ASN A 97 -19.53 -5.06 2.85
N GLU A 98 -18.77 -4.63 1.85
CA GLU A 98 -18.84 -3.29 1.27
C GLU A 98 -18.57 -2.17 2.30
N ILE A 99 -17.67 -2.45 3.26
CA ILE A 99 -17.39 -1.53 4.38
C ILE A 99 -17.01 -0.11 3.93
N ILE A 100 -16.32 0.02 2.79
CA ILE A 100 -15.91 1.32 2.24
C ILE A 100 -17.15 2.15 1.92
N LYS A 101 -18.09 1.58 1.15
CA LYS A 101 -19.34 2.25 0.78
C LYS A 101 -20.18 2.60 2.01
N ARG A 102 -20.18 1.73 3.04
CA ARG A 102 -20.90 1.98 4.30
C ARG A 102 -20.34 3.17 5.08
N VAL A 103 -19.02 3.28 5.17
CA VAL A 103 -18.36 4.43 5.81
C VAL A 103 -18.63 5.71 5.01
N GLU A 104 -18.51 5.66 3.68
CA GLU A 104 -18.82 6.79 2.81
C GLU A 104 -20.28 7.25 2.92
N ALA A 105 -21.22 6.32 3.04
CA ALA A 105 -22.64 6.61 3.25
C ALA A 105 -22.92 7.31 4.60
N GLN A 106 -22.07 7.10 5.60
CA GLN A 106 -22.11 7.80 6.89
C GLN A 106 -21.34 9.13 6.87
N GLY A 107 -20.81 9.53 5.70
CA GLY A 107 -20.08 10.79 5.55
C GLY A 107 -18.59 10.71 5.90
N GLY A 108 -18.03 9.51 6.06
CA GLY A 108 -16.59 9.32 6.28
C GLY A 108 -15.77 9.20 5.00
N GLU A 109 -14.46 9.37 5.14
CA GLU A 109 -13.44 9.01 4.16
C GLU A 109 -12.72 7.74 4.64
N VAL A 110 -12.28 6.88 3.70
CA VAL A 110 -11.60 5.62 4.03
C VAL A 110 -10.18 5.61 3.51
N GLU A 111 -9.22 5.28 4.39
CA GLU A 111 -7.86 4.92 3.99
C GLU A 111 -7.60 3.44 4.25
N ILE A 112 -7.03 2.78 3.24
CA ILE A 112 -6.67 1.37 3.24
C ILE A 112 -5.20 1.27 2.80
N PRO A 113 -4.35 0.48 3.48
CA PRO A 113 -3.01 0.21 3.00
C PRO A 113 -3.04 -0.50 1.63
N SER A 114 -2.22 -0.02 0.70
CA SER A 114 -2.06 -0.57 -0.66
C SER A 114 -1.74 -2.07 -0.64
N PHE A 115 -2.11 -2.80 -1.68
CA PHE A 115 -1.74 -4.21 -1.79
C PHE A 115 -0.21 -4.39 -1.80
N GLY A 116 0.53 -3.45 -2.42
CA GLY A 116 1.99 -3.43 -2.45
C GLY A 116 2.69 -3.41 -1.08
N GLU A 117 1.97 -3.12 0.01
CA GLU A 117 2.49 -3.23 1.37
C GLU A 117 2.69 -4.70 1.79
N TRP A 118 1.82 -5.61 1.34
CA TRP A 118 1.85 -7.01 1.75
C TRP A 118 3.14 -7.76 1.36
N PRO A 119 3.66 -7.64 0.10
CA PRO A 119 4.94 -8.24 -0.25
C PRO A 119 6.10 -7.70 0.58
N TYR A 120 6.06 -6.41 0.93
CA TYR A 120 7.08 -5.77 1.75
C TYR A 120 7.01 -6.30 3.19
N HIS A 121 5.83 -6.32 3.80
CA HIS A 121 5.58 -6.88 5.12
C HIS A 121 6.01 -8.35 5.19
N THR A 122 5.62 -9.17 4.22
CA THR A 122 5.99 -10.59 4.18
C THR A 122 7.51 -10.78 4.10
N THR A 123 8.19 -9.94 3.30
CA THR A 123 9.66 -9.96 3.20
C THR A 123 10.31 -9.54 4.52
N ALA A 124 9.83 -8.48 5.16
CA ALA A 124 10.32 -8.00 6.45
C ALA A 124 10.13 -9.05 7.55
N THR A 125 8.92 -9.61 7.68
CA THR A 125 8.62 -10.67 8.64
C THR A 125 9.44 -11.92 8.36
N ARG A 126 9.67 -12.28 7.09
CA ARG A 126 10.54 -13.41 6.75
C ARG A 126 12.01 -13.14 7.11
N LYS A 127 12.51 -11.91 6.93
CA LYS A 127 13.85 -11.52 7.39
C LYS A 127 13.95 -11.60 8.90
N ILE A 128 12.94 -11.10 9.62
CA ILE A 128 12.85 -11.23 11.07
C ILE A 128 12.85 -12.70 11.45
N ASP A 129 12.01 -13.55 10.85
CA ASP A 129 12.00 -14.99 11.10
C ASP A 129 13.34 -15.66 10.80
N ILE A 130 14.03 -15.26 9.73
CA ILE A 130 15.37 -15.75 9.42
C ILE A 130 16.33 -15.30 10.50
N ILE A 131 16.36 -14.02 10.88
CA ILE A 131 17.22 -13.50 11.94
C ILE A 131 16.87 -14.14 13.28
N THR A 132 15.60 -14.38 13.59
CA THR A 132 15.11 -15.07 14.78
C THR A 132 15.48 -16.56 14.75
N LYS A 133 15.40 -17.24 13.60
CA LYS A 133 15.86 -18.63 13.43
C LYS A 133 17.38 -18.76 13.28
N GLN A 134 18.05 -17.69 12.88
CA GLN A 134 19.50 -17.52 12.82
C GLN A 134 20.03 -16.91 14.13
N THR A 135 19.13 -16.56 15.06
CA THR A 135 19.38 -16.41 16.49
C THR A 135 18.80 -17.59 17.28
N ASP A 136 18.05 -18.52 16.66
CA ASP A 136 18.02 -19.93 17.10
C ASP A 136 19.37 -20.60 16.83
N ILE A 137 20.25 -20.00 16.01
CA ILE A 137 21.69 -20.31 16.04
C ILE A 137 22.27 -19.90 17.41
N TYR A 138 21.73 -18.93 18.13
CA TYR A 138 22.06 -18.57 19.52
C TYR A 138 21.45 -19.53 20.56
N TYR A 139 20.24 -20.07 20.34
CA TYR A 139 19.73 -21.24 21.11
C TYR A 139 20.55 -22.51 20.81
N LYS A 140 20.97 -22.73 19.57
CA LYS A 140 21.88 -23.84 19.17
C LYS A 140 23.31 -23.66 19.69
N ILE A 141 23.81 -22.43 19.79
CA ILE A 141 25.15 -22.09 20.31
C ILE A 141 25.18 -22.08 21.85
N ILE A 142 24.15 -21.56 22.54
CA ILE A 142 24.03 -21.69 24.01
C ILE A 142 23.78 -23.15 24.42
N LYS A 143 23.11 -23.97 23.60
CA LYS A 143 22.95 -25.43 23.76
C LYS A 143 24.20 -26.22 23.36
N SER A 144 25.10 -25.66 22.55
CA SER A 144 26.40 -26.26 22.25
C SER A 144 27.51 -25.84 23.22
N PHE A 145 27.37 -24.71 23.93
CA PHE A 145 28.38 -24.14 24.84
C PHE A 145 27.93 -23.89 26.29
N SER A 146 26.70 -24.24 26.73
CA SER A 146 26.39 -24.41 28.17
C SER A 146 27.05 -25.65 28.79
N ILE A 147 27.94 -26.29 28.03
CA ILE A 147 29.20 -26.82 28.55
C ILE A 147 30.24 -25.68 28.40
N ASN A 148 30.39 -24.85 29.46
CA ASN A 148 31.41 -23.82 29.75
C ASN A 148 31.27 -22.35 29.22
N GLY A 149 30.79 -21.44 30.10
CA GLY A 149 31.54 -20.27 30.64
C GLY A 149 31.66 -18.92 29.88
N ASN A 150 30.86 -17.93 30.33
CA ASN A 150 31.14 -16.46 30.48
C ASN A 150 31.02 -15.42 29.31
N LYS A 151 30.10 -14.44 29.53
CA LYS A 151 29.94 -13.01 29.14
C LYS A 151 30.60 -12.40 27.86
N ARG A 152 29.77 -11.90 26.91
CA ARG A 152 29.66 -10.48 26.42
C ARG A 152 28.88 -10.33 25.09
N GLY A 153 28.01 -9.30 25.01
CA GLY A 153 27.76 -8.50 23.79
C GLY A 153 26.52 -8.81 22.94
N ASN A 154 25.37 -8.21 23.26
CA ASN A 154 24.10 -8.39 22.53
C ASN A 154 23.61 -7.11 21.81
N SER A 155 24.51 -6.28 21.28
CA SER A 155 24.17 -4.97 20.69
C SER A 155 23.87 -4.99 19.18
N ILE A 156 24.25 -6.06 18.46
CA ILE A 156 24.10 -6.16 16.99
C ILE A 156 22.67 -6.55 16.60
N GLY A 157 22.08 -7.55 17.29
CA GLY A 157 20.72 -8.02 17.00
C GLY A 157 19.64 -6.97 17.26
N CYS A 158 19.77 -6.17 18.32
CA CYS A 158 18.82 -5.06 18.59
C CYS A 158 18.90 -3.94 17.55
N ARG A 159 20.06 -3.72 16.92
CA ARG A 159 20.26 -2.65 15.92
C ARG A 159 19.67 -3.06 14.57
N GLU A 160 19.80 -4.32 14.20
CA GLU A 160 19.17 -4.92 13.01
C GLU A 160 17.64 -5.05 13.18
N LEU A 161 17.16 -5.38 14.38
CA LEU A 161 15.73 -5.31 14.71
C LEU A 161 15.20 -3.86 14.69
N ALA A 162 15.98 -2.89 15.16
CA ALA A 162 15.64 -1.47 15.08
C ALA A 162 15.62 -0.96 13.64
N GLU A 163 16.51 -1.46 12.77
CA GLU A 163 16.49 -1.17 11.33
C GLU A 163 15.30 -1.84 10.64
N LEU A 164 14.93 -3.08 10.98
CA LEU A 164 13.75 -3.77 10.43
C LEU A 164 12.42 -3.15 10.89
N THR A 165 12.33 -2.77 12.17
CA THR A 165 11.18 -2.00 12.66
C THR A 165 11.18 -0.59 12.09
N GLY A 166 12.35 0.02 11.88
CA GLY A 166 12.51 1.28 11.15
C GLY A 166 12.12 1.19 9.67
N ASP A 167 12.34 0.06 9.03
CA ASP A 167 11.97 -0.24 7.65
C ASP A 167 10.46 -0.52 7.53
N PHE A 168 9.86 -1.25 8.47
CA PHE A 168 8.42 -1.40 8.58
C PHE A 168 7.72 -0.05 8.83
N VAL A 169 8.22 0.75 9.78
CA VAL A 169 7.73 2.10 10.05
C VAL A 169 8.01 3.04 8.88
N ARG A 170 9.12 2.90 8.15
CA ARG A 170 9.39 3.63 6.89
C ARG A 170 8.50 3.16 5.75
N GLY A 171 8.08 1.90 5.70
CA GLY A 171 7.07 1.42 4.75
C GLY A 171 5.76 2.15 5.00
N ILE A 172 5.24 2.05 6.23
CA ILE A 172 4.04 2.80 6.67
C ILE A 172 4.22 4.32 6.47
N GLY A 173 5.42 4.82 6.76
CA GLY A 173 5.84 6.21 6.58
C GLY A 173 5.88 6.65 5.12
N PHE A 174 6.35 5.81 4.20
CA PHE A 174 6.38 6.05 2.76
C PHE A 174 4.96 6.08 2.18
N TYR A 175 4.08 5.20 2.66
CA TYR A 175 2.66 5.21 2.25
C TYR A 175 1.87 6.41 2.81
N SER A 176 2.23 6.91 4.00
CA SER A 176 1.71 8.17 4.54
C SER A 176 2.37 9.40 3.91
N LEU A 177 3.63 9.33 3.47
CA LEU A 177 4.32 10.36 2.67
C LEU A 177 3.77 10.47 1.25
N ASN A 178 3.27 9.39 0.64
CA ASN A 178 2.49 9.48 -0.59
C ASN A 178 1.21 10.32 -0.42
N ARG A 179 0.70 10.44 0.81
CA ARG A 179 -0.34 11.43 1.14
C ARG A 179 0.23 12.86 1.08
N ILE A 180 1.44 13.10 1.58
CA ILE A 180 2.13 14.42 1.55
C ILE A 180 2.54 14.81 0.13
N ILE A 181 3.04 13.90 -0.71
CA ILE A 181 3.44 14.20 -2.10
C ILE A 181 2.20 14.59 -2.94
N LEU A 182 1.05 13.95 -2.70
CA LEU A 182 -0.22 14.34 -3.33
C LEU A 182 -0.89 15.55 -2.64
N LEU A 183 -0.62 15.81 -1.36
CA LEU A 183 -1.09 17.00 -0.64
C LEU A 183 -0.27 18.27 -0.95
N ASN A 184 1.03 18.17 -1.19
CA ASN A 184 1.86 19.31 -1.61
C ASN A 184 1.56 19.74 -3.05
N VAL A 185 0.98 18.84 -3.86
CA VAL A 185 0.32 19.20 -5.12
C VAL A 185 -1.04 19.88 -4.89
N LYS A 186 -1.77 19.55 -3.80
CA LYS A 186 -3.01 20.22 -3.39
C LYS A 186 -2.82 21.67 -2.89
N THR A 187 -1.60 22.15 -2.65
CA THR A 187 -1.31 23.52 -2.19
C THR A 187 -0.76 24.46 -3.27
N SER A 188 -0.52 23.97 -4.50
CA SER A 188 0.04 24.81 -5.57
C SER A 188 -1.01 25.43 -6.50
N PHE A 189 -2.30 25.14 -6.36
CA PHE A 189 -3.39 25.81 -7.08
C PHE A 189 -4.69 25.78 -6.28
#